data_AF-A0A1N7M840-F1
#
_entry.id   AF-A0A1N7M840-F1
#
_cell.length_a   1.000
_cell.length_b   1.000
_cell.length_c   1.000
_cell.angle_alpha   90.00
_cell.angle_beta   90.00
_cell.angle_gamma   90.00
#
_symmetry.space_group_name_H-M   'P 1'
#
loop_
_entity.id
_entity.type
_entity.pdbx_description
1 polymer ?
#
loop_
_entity_poly.entity_id
_entity_poly.type
_entity_poly.pdbx_seq_one_letter_code
_entity_poly.pdbx_strand_id
1 'polypeptide(L)'
;MRLTAVAGKEVQLEHYPIGREERLDAHAFVKWHYHRWLSSRSFRLASWEAQGMMRALFDMCQTESPIGTLPNDDDELAVMLRVDRRRVQELRTQEFGPLRGWQLCLCDDEVRLMHPVVLEQVRDALARRDARELSREAAAERKRRERLRQGLMDLGLTEGVVSDDLLIERMDAWMLANVRGRRAAHSYAAALLHAKKERWL
;
A
#
# COMPACT_ATOMS: atom_id res chain seq x y z
N MET A 1 21.64 -10.18 -11.73
CA MET A 1 22.53 -9.56 -12.73
C MET A 1 23.83 -9.13 -12.03
N ARG A 2 25.00 -9.48 -12.57
CA ARG A 2 26.30 -9.32 -11.90
C ARG A 2 26.86 -7.92 -12.19
N LEU A 3 27.02 -7.09 -11.16
CA LEU A 3 27.83 -5.87 -11.26
C LEU A 3 29.24 -6.18 -10.75
N THR A 4 30.22 -6.04 -11.63
CA THR A 4 31.63 -6.29 -11.32
C THR A 4 32.17 -5.12 -10.52
N ALA A 5 32.33 -5.29 -9.21
CA ALA A 5 33.10 -4.37 -8.39
C ALA A 5 34.61 -4.60 -8.62
N VAL A 6 35.33 -3.51 -8.87
CA VAL A 6 36.79 -3.47 -8.77
C VAL A 6 37.17 -3.98 -7.38
N ALA A 7 37.94 -5.08 -7.32
CA ALA A 7 38.24 -5.90 -6.14
C ALA A 7 37.23 -7.03 -5.79
N GLY A 8 37.02 -7.97 -6.71
CA GLY A 8 37.03 -9.42 -6.41
C GLY A 8 36.06 -10.00 -5.37
N LYS A 9 35.06 -9.24 -4.88
CA LYS A 9 34.05 -9.72 -3.94
C LYS A 9 32.69 -9.58 -4.61
N GLU A 10 32.03 -10.70 -4.88
CA GLU A 10 30.65 -10.68 -5.36
C GLU A 10 29.77 -10.05 -4.27
N VAL A 11 29.26 -8.85 -4.55
CA VAL A 11 28.31 -8.17 -3.67
C VAL A 11 26.93 -8.74 -4.00
N GLN A 12 26.45 -9.66 -3.18
CA GLN A 12 25.05 -10.08 -3.24
C GLN A 12 24.19 -8.96 -2.67
N LEU A 13 23.41 -8.31 -3.54
CA LEU A 13 22.46 -7.27 -3.16
C LEU A 13 21.18 -7.91 -2.61
N GLU A 14 20.66 -7.34 -1.53
CA GLU A 14 19.35 -7.72 -1.00
C GLU A 14 18.25 -7.35 -2.01
N HIS A 15 17.30 -8.25 -2.21
CA HIS A 15 16.14 -7.97 -3.06
C HIS A 15 15.16 -7.07 -2.33
N TYR A 16 14.72 -6.00 -2.98
CA TYR A 16 13.69 -5.12 -2.42
C TYR A 16 12.34 -5.86 -2.39
N PRO A 17 11.65 -5.93 -1.23
CA PRO A 17 10.51 -6.84 -1.09
C PRO A 17 9.19 -6.29 -1.65
N ILE A 18 9.15 -5.04 -2.12
CA ILE A 18 7.93 -4.38 -2.63
C ILE A 18 8.04 -4.25 -4.14
N GLY A 19 7.02 -4.73 -4.87
CA GLY A 19 6.97 -4.68 -6.33
C GLY A 19 6.75 -3.26 -6.87
N ARG A 20 7.12 -3.04 -8.15
CA ARG A 20 6.98 -1.74 -8.83
C ARG A 20 5.54 -1.26 -8.98
N GLU A 21 4.60 -2.18 -9.04
CA GLU A 21 3.16 -1.91 -9.19
C GLU A 21 2.50 -1.46 -7.90
N GLU A 22 3.15 -1.64 -6.74
CA GLU A 22 2.61 -1.19 -5.47
C GLU A 22 2.64 0.33 -5.37
N ARG A 23 1.47 0.92 -5.10
CA ARG A 23 1.28 2.36 -4.96
C ARG A 23 0.56 2.72 -3.68
N LEU A 24 0.88 3.90 -3.16
CA LEU A 24 0.17 4.54 -2.06
C LEU A 24 -0.51 5.84 -2.53
N ASP A 25 -1.10 5.83 -3.74
CA ASP A 25 -1.64 7.03 -4.41
C ASP A 25 -2.73 7.76 -3.62
N ALA A 26 -3.52 7.03 -2.82
CA ALA A 26 -4.55 7.61 -1.97
C ALA A 26 -4.00 8.16 -0.63
N HIS A 27 -2.69 8.09 -0.40
CA HIS A 27 -2.09 8.40 0.88
C HIS A 27 -1.62 9.86 0.93
N ALA A 28 -2.43 10.73 1.53
CA ALA A 28 -2.11 12.15 1.69
C ALA A 28 -1.04 12.42 2.77
N PHE A 29 -0.63 11.41 3.54
CA PHE A 29 0.26 11.56 4.68
C PHE A 29 1.34 10.47 4.70
N VAL A 30 2.59 10.89 4.85
CA VAL A 30 3.71 9.99 5.13
C VAL A 30 3.84 9.86 6.64
N LYS A 31 3.79 8.63 7.16
CA LYS A 31 3.95 8.38 8.60
C LYS A 31 5.37 8.74 9.02
N TRP A 32 5.54 9.85 9.72
CA TRP A 32 6.84 10.28 10.22
C TRP A 32 7.05 9.91 11.70
N HIS A 33 8.05 9.08 11.99
CA HIS A 33 8.41 8.72 13.36
C HIS A 33 9.30 9.80 14.01
N TYR A 34 8.70 10.94 14.38
CA TYR A 34 9.46 12.10 14.87
C TYR A 34 10.34 11.78 16.09
N HIS A 35 9.89 10.96 17.04
CA HIS A 35 10.72 10.54 18.17
C HIS A 35 11.97 9.78 17.73
N ARG A 36 11.88 8.91 16.71
CA ARG A 36 13.02 8.18 16.15
C ARG A 36 13.99 9.14 15.44
N TRP A 37 13.45 10.13 14.73
CA TRP A 37 14.26 11.16 14.09
C TRP A 37 15.01 12.03 15.10
N LEU A 38 14.30 12.64 16.05
CA LEU A 38 14.85 13.57 17.03
C LEU A 38 15.87 12.92 17.99
N SER A 39 15.74 11.60 18.24
CA SER A 39 16.70 10.83 19.05
C SER A 39 17.90 10.31 18.24
N SER A 40 17.88 10.40 16.91
CA SER A 40 18.93 9.85 16.06
C SER A 40 20.27 10.59 16.22
N ARG A 41 21.36 9.93 15.82
CA ARG A 41 22.66 10.61 15.67
C ARG A 41 22.64 11.62 14.51
N SER A 42 21.93 11.30 13.43
CA SER A 42 21.77 12.21 12.29
C SER A 42 21.20 13.57 12.71
N PHE A 43 20.12 13.59 13.51
CA PHE A 43 19.54 14.84 13.99
C PHE A 43 20.48 15.65 14.90
N ARG A 44 21.34 14.97 15.67
CA ARG A 44 22.27 15.62 16.60
C ARG A 44 23.54 16.15 15.94
N LEU A 45 24.01 15.50 14.88
CA LEU A 45 25.36 15.70 14.33
C LEU A 45 25.37 16.20 12.87
N ALA A 46 24.30 15.99 12.11
CA ALA A 46 24.22 16.49 10.74
C ALA A 46 23.93 17.99 10.71
N SER A 47 24.45 18.69 9.69
CA SER A 47 24.07 20.08 9.43
C SER A 47 22.58 20.20 9.12
N TRP A 48 22.01 21.39 9.35
CA TRP A 48 20.61 21.64 8.99
C TRP A 48 20.32 21.44 7.50
N GLU A 49 21.29 21.75 6.63
CA GLU A 49 21.21 21.46 5.19
C GLU A 49 21.06 19.94 4.95
N ALA A 50 21.94 19.13 5.53
CA ALA A 50 21.87 17.67 5.39
C ALA A 50 20.59 17.10 5.98
N GLN A 51 20.12 17.62 7.11
CA GLN A 51 18.84 17.22 7.70
C GLN A 51 17.64 17.54 6.80
N GLY A 52 17.62 18.73 6.20
CA GLY A 52 16.60 19.12 5.22
C GLY A 52 16.59 18.19 4.01
N MET A 53 17.77 17.87 3.49
CA MET A 53 17.93 16.92 2.37
C MET A 53 17.53 15.49 2.76
N MET A 54 17.90 14.99 3.95
CA MET A 54 17.42 13.68 4.45
C MET A 54 15.91 13.62 4.47
N ARG A 55 15.27 14.68 5.00
CA ARG A 55 13.81 14.74 5.06
C ARG A 55 13.18 14.75 3.67
N ALA A 56 13.73 15.55 2.75
CA ALA A 56 13.27 15.60 1.38
C ALA A 56 13.36 14.22 0.69
N LEU A 57 14.47 13.49 0.85
CA LEU A 57 14.63 12.15 0.28
C LEU A 57 13.63 11.14 0.86
N PHE A 58 13.35 11.20 2.16
CA PHE A 58 12.34 10.34 2.80
C PHE A 58 10.94 10.59 2.26
N ASP A 59 10.66 11.80 1.79
CA ASP A 59 9.37 12.16 1.20
C ASP A 59 9.31 11.80 -0.28
N MET A 60 10.36 12.13 -1.04
CA MET A 60 10.42 11.87 -2.47
C MET A 60 10.43 10.38 -2.79
N CYS A 61 11.08 9.54 -1.98
CA CYS A 61 11.07 8.09 -2.21
C CYS A 61 9.66 7.47 -2.15
N GLN A 62 8.67 8.16 -1.55
CA GLN A 62 7.29 7.66 -1.47
C GLN A 62 6.56 7.74 -2.82
N THR A 63 7.07 8.53 -3.78
CA THR A 63 6.50 8.66 -5.13
C THR A 63 7.25 7.84 -6.18
N GLU A 64 8.36 7.20 -5.79
CA GLU A 64 9.20 6.40 -6.67
C GLU A 64 8.57 5.04 -7.01
N SER A 65 9.17 4.34 -7.98
CA SER A 65 8.80 2.97 -8.37
C SER A 65 10.05 2.08 -8.41
N PRO A 66 10.18 1.09 -7.52
CA PRO A 66 9.30 0.76 -6.39
C PRO A 66 9.20 1.84 -5.33
N ILE A 67 8.04 1.92 -4.67
CA ILE A 67 7.80 2.86 -3.58
C ILE A 67 8.78 2.65 -2.43
N GLY A 68 9.30 3.75 -1.86
CA GLY A 68 10.24 3.72 -0.75
C GLY A 68 11.70 3.51 -1.16
N THR A 69 12.00 3.59 -2.46
CA THR A 69 13.36 3.53 -3.01
C THR A 69 13.77 4.86 -3.62
N LEU A 70 15.07 5.05 -3.86
CA LEU A 70 15.61 6.16 -4.65
C LEU A 70 16.43 5.60 -5.82
N PRO A 71 16.60 6.38 -6.91
CA PRO A 71 17.57 6.04 -7.93
C PRO A 71 18.99 5.97 -7.34
N ASN A 72 19.80 5.06 -7.86
CA ASN A 72 21.23 5.01 -7.53
C ASN A 72 22.09 5.85 -8.50
N ASP A 73 21.47 6.51 -9.48
CA ASP A 73 22.13 7.41 -10.41
C ASP A 73 22.39 8.79 -9.79
N ASP A 74 23.61 9.32 -9.96
CA ASP A 74 24.00 10.60 -9.37
C ASP A 74 23.34 11.81 -10.04
N ASP A 75 23.03 11.72 -11.34
CA ASP A 75 22.38 12.80 -12.08
C ASP A 75 20.90 12.90 -11.71
N GLU A 76 20.20 11.77 -11.53
CA GLU A 76 18.84 11.75 -10.99
C GLU A 76 18.79 12.30 -9.55
N LEU A 77 19.70 11.85 -8.67
CA LEU A 77 19.78 12.36 -7.30
C LEU A 77 20.11 13.87 -7.25
N ALA A 78 20.93 14.37 -8.17
CA ALA A 78 21.25 15.79 -8.29
C ALA A 78 19.99 16.62 -8.61
N VAL A 79 19.15 16.13 -9.52
CA VAL A 79 17.85 16.73 -9.84
C VAL A 79 16.92 16.70 -8.64
N MET A 80 16.79 15.56 -7.95
CA MET A 80 15.93 15.43 -6.75
C MET A 80 16.34 16.40 -5.65
N LEU A 81 17.63 16.50 -5.36
CA LEU A 81 18.19 17.35 -4.30
C LEU A 81 18.40 18.80 -4.71
N ARG A 82 18.25 19.13 -6.01
CA ARG A 82 18.49 20.46 -6.58
C ARG A 82 19.91 20.96 -6.34
N VAL A 83 20.87 20.07 -6.53
CA VAL A 83 22.31 20.35 -6.44
C VAL A 83 23.00 19.86 -7.71
N ASP A 84 24.29 20.17 -7.88
CA ASP A 84 25.06 19.60 -8.98
C ASP A 84 25.53 18.15 -8.68
N ARG A 85 25.86 17.41 -9.74
CA ARG A 85 26.34 16.02 -9.66
C ARG A 85 27.57 15.85 -8.75
N ARG A 86 28.52 16.79 -8.79
CA ARG A 86 29.73 16.74 -7.94
C ARG A 86 29.34 16.86 -6.47
N ARG A 87 28.37 17.72 -6.15
CA ARG A 87 27.83 17.84 -4.79
C ARG A 87 27.19 16.53 -4.31
N VAL A 88 26.47 15.78 -5.16
CA VAL A 88 25.94 14.45 -4.79
C VAL A 88 27.06 13.49 -4.40
N GLN A 89 28.17 13.48 -5.16
CA GLN A 89 29.33 12.63 -4.86
C GLN A 89 29.97 12.98 -3.52
N GLU A 90 30.08 14.27 -3.20
CA GLU A 90 30.51 14.71 -1.87
C GLU A 90 29.54 14.24 -0.77
N LEU A 91 28.23 14.41 -0.98
CA LEU A 91 27.19 14.03 -0.01
C LEU A 91 27.19 12.51 0.29
N ARG A 92 27.51 11.66 -0.70
CA ARG A 92 27.66 10.21 -0.51
C ARG A 92 28.78 9.83 0.45
N THR A 93 29.84 10.62 0.52
CA THR A 93 31.01 10.36 1.38
C THR A 93 30.84 10.85 2.81
N GLN A 94 29.83 11.67 3.08
CA GLN A 94 29.62 12.27 4.40
C GLN A 94 29.01 11.25 5.36
N GLU A 95 29.66 11.03 6.51
CA GLU A 95 29.14 10.16 7.58
C GLU A 95 27.74 10.59 8.05
N PHE A 96 27.50 11.91 8.10
CA PHE A 96 26.22 12.53 8.47
C PHE A 96 25.56 13.27 7.29
N GLY A 97 25.74 12.75 6.07
CA GLY A 97 25.11 13.28 4.86
C GLY A 97 23.71 12.74 4.58
N PRO A 98 22.99 13.29 3.59
CA PRO A 98 21.59 12.94 3.31
C PRO A 98 21.35 11.49 2.89
N LEU A 99 22.37 10.84 2.34
CA LEU A 99 22.33 9.44 1.92
C LEU A 99 22.74 8.47 3.03
N ARG A 100 22.94 8.94 4.27
CA ARG A 100 23.24 8.08 5.42
C ARG A 100 22.12 7.08 5.67
N GLY A 101 22.48 5.78 5.70
CA GLY A 101 21.54 4.69 5.96
C GLY A 101 20.80 4.18 4.71
N TRP A 102 21.01 4.83 3.56
CA TRP A 102 20.60 4.29 2.27
C TRP A 102 21.61 3.22 1.83
N GLN A 103 21.10 2.10 1.33
CA GLN A 103 21.90 0.96 0.89
C GLN A 103 21.41 0.44 -0.46
N LEU A 104 22.32 -0.14 -1.23
CA LEU A 104 21.99 -0.73 -2.52
C LEU A 104 21.07 -1.94 -2.32
N CYS A 105 20.05 -2.03 -3.16
CA CYS A 105 19.14 -3.16 -3.25
C CYS A 105 18.86 -3.48 -4.73
N LEU A 106 18.45 -4.73 -4.98
CA LEU A 106 18.00 -5.17 -6.30
C LEU A 106 16.48 -5.06 -6.37
N CYS A 107 15.98 -4.28 -7.32
CA CYS A 107 14.57 -4.13 -7.65
C CYS A 107 14.33 -4.71 -9.04
N ASP A 108 13.91 -5.96 -9.11
CA ASP A 108 13.82 -6.73 -10.35
C ASP A 108 15.19 -6.82 -11.07
N ASP A 109 15.39 -6.03 -12.12
CA ASP A 109 16.61 -5.93 -12.93
C ASP A 109 17.43 -4.64 -12.68
N GLU A 110 16.98 -3.75 -11.80
CA GLU A 110 17.60 -2.45 -11.53
C GLU A 110 18.21 -2.41 -10.12
N VAL A 111 19.33 -1.71 -9.95
CA VAL A 111 19.91 -1.44 -8.64
C VAL A 111 19.49 -0.07 -8.15
N ARG A 112 18.82 -0.03 -7.00
CA ARG A 112 18.27 1.18 -6.39
C ARG A 112 18.76 1.34 -4.94
N LEU A 113 18.49 2.49 -4.35
CA LEU A 113 18.78 2.75 -2.94
C LEU A 113 17.54 2.50 -2.09
N MET A 114 17.67 1.72 -1.02
CA MET A 114 16.64 1.55 0.00
C MET A 114 17.12 2.01 1.36
N HIS A 115 16.19 2.47 2.20
CA HIS A 115 16.48 2.79 3.60
C HIS A 115 15.61 1.91 4.51
N PRO A 116 16.18 1.15 5.47
CA PRO A 116 15.42 0.22 6.31
C PRO A 116 14.23 0.85 7.04
N VAL A 117 14.39 2.08 7.52
CA VAL A 117 13.32 2.86 8.16
C VAL A 117 12.18 3.19 7.19
N VAL A 118 12.52 3.58 5.96
CA VAL A 118 11.52 3.88 4.93
C VAL A 118 10.77 2.59 4.56
N LEU A 119 11.51 1.48 4.36
CA LEU A 119 10.90 0.19 4.06
C LEU A 119 9.92 -0.26 5.16
N GLU A 120 10.28 -0.10 6.43
CA GLU A 120 9.39 -0.37 7.57
C GLU A 120 8.11 0.47 7.49
N GLN A 121 8.23 1.77 7.21
CA GLN A 121 7.10 2.69 7.09
C GLN A 121 6.18 2.33 5.91
N VAL A 122 6.76 2.03 4.76
CA VAL A 122 6.00 1.64 3.56
C VAL A 122 5.26 0.33 3.79
N ARG A 123 5.90 -0.68 4.41
CA ARG A 123 5.24 -1.96 4.75
C ARG A 123 4.07 -1.78 5.71
N ASP A 124 4.22 -0.94 6.74
CA ASP A 124 3.11 -0.61 7.66
C ASP A 124 1.97 0.12 6.93
N ALA A 125 2.29 1.03 6.01
CA ALA A 125 1.29 1.73 5.22
C ALA A 125 0.50 0.78 4.29
N LEU A 126 1.19 -0.11 3.58
CA LEU A 126 0.56 -1.12 2.72
C LEU A 126 -0.33 -2.07 3.54
N ALA A 127 0.18 -2.62 4.65
CA ALA A 127 -0.60 -3.49 5.52
C ALA A 127 -1.87 -2.82 6.05
N ARG A 128 -1.81 -1.52 6.37
CA ARG A 128 -2.99 -0.74 6.78
C ARG A 128 -3.97 -0.50 5.64
N ARG A 129 -3.48 -0.26 4.41
CA ARG A 129 -4.34 -0.12 3.22
C ARG A 129 -5.13 -1.41 3.03
N ASP A 130 -4.46 -2.54 3.00
CA ASP A 130 -5.07 -3.85 2.76
C ASP A 130 -6.08 -4.21 3.87
N ALA A 131 -5.74 -3.95 5.14
CA ALA A 131 -6.65 -4.16 6.26
C ALA A 131 -7.90 -3.27 6.19
N ARG A 132 -7.75 -2.01 5.72
CA ARG A 132 -8.88 -1.10 5.51
C ARG A 132 -9.77 -1.57 4.36
N GLU A 133 -9.20 -2.05 3.27
CA GLU A 133 -9.95 -2.59 2.14
C GLU A 133 -10.77 -3.81 2.56
N LEU A 134 -10.15 -4.79 3.22
CA LEU A 134 -10.85 -5.97 3.74
C LEU A 134 -11.98 -5.60 4.71
N SER A 135 -11.73 -4.65 5.62
CA SER A 135 -12.76 -4.17 6.56
C SER A 135 -13.92 -3.46 5.85
N ARG A 136 -13.62 -2.65 4.83
CA ARG A 136 -14.63 -1.96 4.02
C ARG A 136 -15.48 -2.94 3.23
N GLU A 137 -14.87 -3.95 2.62
CA GLU A 137 -15.58 -5.01 1.90
C GLU A 137 -16.51 -5.79 2.82
N ALA A 138 -16.00 -6.23 3.98
CA ALA A 138 -16.80 -6.93 4.98
C ALA A 138 -17.97 -6.06 5.49
N ALA A 139 -17.74 -4.76 5.72
CA ALA A 139 -18.80 -3.83 6.12
C ALA A 139 -19.84 -3.61 5.01
N ALA A 140 -19.40 -3.51 3.76
CA ALA A 140 -20.27 -3.38 2.60
C ALA A 140 -21.15 -4.63 2.42
N GLU A 141 -20.57 -5.81 2.60
CA GLU A 141 -21.26 -7.09 2.60
C GLU A 141 -22.31 -7.19 3.71
N ARG A 142 -21.94 -6.92 4.97
CA ARG A 142 -22.89 -6.93 6.10
C ARG A 142 -24.09 -6.04 5.82
N LYS A 143 -23.85 -4.76 5.45
CA LYS A 143 -24.93 -3.82 5.12
C LYS A 143 -25.77 -4.26 3.92
N ARG A 144 -25.16 -4.94 2.94
CA ARG A 144 -25.86 -5.44 1.76
C ARG A 144 -26.80 -6.60 2.12
N ARG A 145 -26.33 -7.55 2.92
CA ARG A 145 -27.13 -8.68 3.43
C ARG A 145 -28.24 -8.20 4.38
N GLU A 146 -27.97 -7.22 5.24
CA GLU A 146 -28.98 -6.58 6.09
C GLU A 146 -30.12 -5.96 5.26
N ARG A 147 -29.79 -5.20 4.22
CA ARG A 147 -30.81 -4.67 3.28
C ARG A 147 -31.58 -5.75 2.54
N LEU A 148 -30.93 -6.87 2.20
CA LEU A 148 -31.61 -8.01 1.59
C LEU A 148 -32.63 -8.62 2.55
N ARG A 149 -32.25 -8.87 3.82
CA ARG A 149 -33.17 -9.38 4.85
C ARG A 149 -34.37 -8.46 4.98
N GLN A 150 -34.15 -7.15 5.12
CA GLN A 150 -35.23 -6.18 5.19
C GLN A 150 -36.14 -6.23 3.95
N GLY A 151 -35.56 -6.23 2.75
CA GLY A 151 -36.33 -6.30 1.51
C GLY A 151 -37.13 -7.60 1.34
N LEU A 152 -36.67 -8.72 1.92
CA LEU A 152 -37.41 -9.98 1.93
C LEU A 152 -38.54 -9.99 2.97
N MET A 153 -38.32 -9.41 4.15
CA MET A 153 -39.36 -9.21 5.15
C MET A 153 -40.47 -8.30 4.62
N ASP A 154 -40.13 -7.22 3.91
CA ASP A 154 -41.09 -6.32 3.26
C ASP A 154 -41.93 -7.04 2.19
N LEU A 155 -41.43 -8.16 1.64
CA LEU A 155 -42.14 -9.04 0.71
C LEU A 155 -42.92 -10.17 1.41
N GLY A 156 -42.93 -10.20 2.75
CA GLY A 156 -43.72 -11.12 3.56
C GLY A 156 -42.99 -12.38 4.05
N LEU A 157 -41.67 -12.46 3.94
CA LEU A 157 -40.91 -13.57 4.57
C LEU A 157 -40.83 -13.36 6.08
N THR A 158 -40.91 -14.46 6.84
CA THR A 158 -40.83 -14.42 8.31
C THR A 158 -39.39 -14.28 8.79
N GLU A 159 -39.22 -13.75 10.00
CA GLU A 159 -37.91 -13.57 10.64
C GLU A 159 -37.11 -14.88 10.71
N GLY A 160 -37.77 -16.00 11.03
CA GLY A 160 -37.12 -17.32 11.10
C GLY A 160 -36.59 -17.84 9.77
N VAL A 161 -37.13 -17.36 8.64
CA VAL A 161 -36.62 -17.71 7.31
C VAL A 161 -35.45 -16.80 6.93
N VAL A 162 -35.59 -15.49 7.16
CA VAL A 162 -34.53 -14.54 6.82
C VAL A 162 -33.35 -14.56 7.79
N SER A 163 -33.41 -15.28 8.91
CA SER A 163 -32.29 -15.50 9.83
C SER A 163 -31.33 -16.60 9.37
N ASP A 164 -31.72 -17.42 8.38
CA ASP A 164 -30.82 -18.40 7.76
C ASP A 164 -29.73 -17.70 6.94
N ASP A 165 -28.51 -17.68 7.50
CA ASP A 165 -27.36 -17.04 6.87
C ASP A 165 -26.98 -17.69 5.54
N LEU A 166 -27.12 -19.01 5.40
CA LEU A 166 -26.76 -19.73 4.17
C LEU A 166 -27.74 -19.39 3.03
N LEU A 167 -29.03 -19.26 3.35
CA LEU A 167 -30.03 -18.79 2.39
C LEU A 167 -29.71 -17.37 1.92
N ILE A 168 -29.48 -16.45 2.87
CA ILE A 168 -29.20 -15.05 2.56
C ILE A 168 -27.91 -14.90 1.75
N GLU A 169 -26.89 -15.70 2.04
CA GLU A 169 -25.65 -15.76 1.26
C GLU A 169 -25.89 -16.20 -0.19
N ARG A 170 -26.64 -17.28 -0.40
CA ARG A 170 -26.98 -17.77 -1.75
C ARG A 170 -27.78 -16.75 -2.55
N MET A 171 -28.77 -16.13 -1.91
CA MET A 171 -29.59 -15.09 -2.54
C MET A 171 -28.78 -13.83 -2.86
N ASP A 172 -27.90 -13.38 -1.95
CA ASP A 172 -27.05 -12.22 -2.19
C ASP A 172 -26.03 -12.48 -3.31
N ALA A 173 -25.43 -13.67 -3.36
CA ALA A 173 -24.53 -14.08 -4.44
C ALA A 173 -25.25 -14.10 -5.80
N TRP A 174 -26.47 -14.66 -5.85
CA TRP A 174 -27.28 -14.61 -7.06
C TRP A 174 -27.60 -13.17 -7.48
N MET A 175 -27.96 -12.31 -6.53
CA MET A 175 -28.24 -10.90 -6.81
C MET A 175 -27.01 -10.14 -7.32
N LEU A 176 -25.81 -10.41 -6.80
CA LEU A 176 -24.56 -9.81 -7.30
C LEU A 176 -24.30 -10.18 -8.77
N ALA A 177 -24.60 -11.43 -9.15
CA ALA A 177 -24.38 -11.90 -10.51
C ALA A 177 -25.46 -11.42 -11.51
N ASN A 178 -26.71 -11.23 -11.06
CA ASN A 178 -27.86 -11.07 -11.95
C ASN A 178 -28.52 -9.68 -11.92
N VAL A 179 -28.35 -8.91 -10.84
CA VAL A 179 -28.97 -7.59 -10.71
C VAL A 179 -27.98 -6.50 -11.07
N ARG A 180 -28.24 -5.79 -12.16
CA ARG A 180 -27.47 -4.61 -12.56
C ARG A 180 -28.07 -3.34 -11.96
N GLY A 181 -27.21 -2.44 -11.49
CA GLY A 181 -27.64 -1.14 -10.95
C GLY A 181 -28.22 -1.22 -9.53
N ARG A 182 -29.14 -0.30 -9.21
CA ARG A 182 -29.69 -0.16 -7.86
C ARG A 182 -30.68 -1.28 -7.55
N ARG A 183 -30.43 -2.01 -6.46
CA ARG A 183 -31.37 -3.01 -5.92
C ARG A 183 -32.63 -2.30 -5.39
N ALA A 184 -33.79 -2.76 -5.82
CA ALA A 184 -35.11 -2.27 -5.41
C ALA A 184 -36.05 -3.46 -5.13
N ALA A 185 -37.31 -3.18 -4.78
CA ALA A 185 -38.29 -4.22 -4.42
C ALA A 185 -38.40 -5.35 -5.48
N HIS A 186 -38.43 -5.00 -6.77
CA HIS A 186 -38.47 -5.99 -7.85
C HIS A 186 -37.23 -6.91 -7.87
N SER A 187 -36.07 -6.40 -7.45
CA SER A 187 -34.81 -7.17 -7.41
C SER A 187 -34.87 -8.23 -6.30
N TYR A 188 -35.43 -7.88 -5.13
CA TYR A 188 -35.63 -8.83 -4.03
C TYR A 188 -36.70 -9.88 -4.37
N ALA A 189 -37.78 -9.47 -5.05
CA ALA A 189 -38.81 -10.40 -5.52
C ALA A 189 -38.23 -11.40 -6.53
N ALA A 190 -37.36 -10.95 -7.45
CA ALA A 190 -36.68 -11.83 -8.39
C ALA A 190 -35.75 -12.83 -7.68
N ALA A 191 -35.01 -12.38 -6.66
CA ALA A 191 -34.18 -13.27 -5.84
C ALA A 191 -35.02 -14.32 -5.11
N LEU A 192 -36.18 -13.93 -4.57
CA LEU A 192 -37.11 -14.84 -3.91
C LEU A 192 -37.69 -15.89 -4.87
N LEU A 193 -38.09 -15.48 -6.07
CA LEU A 193 -38.57 -16.41 -7.11
C LEU A 193 -37.47 -17.40 -7.52
N HIS A 194 -36.23 -16.93 -7.63
CA HIS A 194 -35.10 -17.81 -7.91
C HIS A 194 -34.85 -18.81 -6.77
N ALA A 195 -34.84 -18.34 -5.52
CA ALA A 195 -34.69 -19.21 -4.35
C ALA A 195 -35.74 -20.34 -4.30
N LYS A 196 -37.00 -20.04 -4.64
CA LYS A 196 -38.07 -21.06 -4.75
C LYS A 196 -37.81 -22.04 -5.89
N LYS A 197 -37.36 -21.55 -7.05
CA LYS A 197 -37.05 -22.41 -8.22
C LYS A 197 -35.93 -23.41 -7.89
N GLU A 198 -34.89 -22.94 -7.19
CA GLU A 198 -33.74 -23.75 -6.78
C GLU A 198 -33.97 -24.55 -5.48
N ARG A 199 -35.19 -24.47 -4.91
CA ARG A 199 -35.58 -25.17 -3.67
C ARG A 199 -34.68 -24.84 -2.46
N TRP A 200 -34.29 -23.58 -2.34
CA TRP A 200 -33.64 -23.08 -1.11
C TRP A 200 -34.66 -22.75 -0.01
N LEU A 201 -35.94 -22.63 -0.41
CA LEU A 201 -37.12 -22.33 0.38
C LEU A 201 -38.24 -23.33 0.07
#